data_AF-U5VSD7-F1
#
_entry.id   AF-U5VSD7-F1
#
_cell.length_a   1.000
_cell.length_b   1.000
_cell.length_c   1.000
_cell.angle_alpha   90.00
_cell.angle_beta   90.00
_cell.angle_gamma   90.00
#
_symmetry.space_group_name_H-M   'P 1'
#
loop_
_entity.id
_entity.type
_entity.pdbx_description
1 polymer ?
#
loop_
_entity_poly.entity_id
_entity_poly.type
_entity_poly.pdbx_seq_one_letter_code
_entity_poly.pdbx_strand_id
1 'polypeptide(L)'
;MSIFSTILVYAVIPLGIIVVVAALSLSGSSRARPARRYRPGRPYDFKPIWFLASPAQVTAPGTQKALPAGVIEDSSGAAVRPGTTGGASDRW
;
A
#
# COMPACT_ATOMS: atom_id res chain seq x y z
N MET A 1 26.49 -35.04 -32.74
CA MET A 1 26.07 -33.69 -32.27
C MET A 1 27.22 -32.72 -32.48
N SER A 2 26.98 -31.54 -33.06
CA SER A 2 28.01 -30.50 -33.20
C SER A 2 28.00 -29.54 -32.00
N ILE A 3 29.13 -28.89 -31.71
CA ILE A 3 29.25 -27.89 -30.63
C ILE A 3 28.20 -26.78 -30.79
N PHE A 4 27.98 -26.31 -32.02
CA PHE A 4 26.94 -25.33 -32.33
C PHE A 4 25.54 -25.82 -31.98
N SER A 5 25.22 -27.09 -32.29
CA SER A 5 23.93 -27.68 -31.95
C SER A 5 23.72 -27.77 -30.44
N THR A 6 24.77 -28.12 -29.69
CA THR A 6 24.71 -28.20 -28.21
C THR A 6 24.42 -26.82 -27.61
N ILE A 7 25.14 -25.78 -28.05
CA ILE A 7 24.96 -24.41 -27.55
C ILE A 7 23.56 -23.89 -27.89
N LEU A 8 23.10 -24.09 -29.12
CA LEU A 8 21.78 -23.63 -29.56
C LEU A 8 20.67 -24.24 -28.70
N VAL A 9 20.71 -25.56 -28.51
CA VAL A 9 19.63 -26.30 -27.84
C VAL A 9 19.64 -26.08 -26.33
N TYR A 10 20.81 -26.10 -25.69
CA TYR A 10 20.91 -26.10 -24.23
C TYR A 10 21.13 -24.72 -23.60
N ALA A 11 21.53 -23.71 -24.37
CA ALA A 11 21.74 -22.36 -23.84
C ALA A 11 20.83 -21.34 -24.51
N VAL A 12 20.85 -21.26 -25.84
CA VAL A 12 20.16 -20.17 -26.57
C VAL A 12 18.65 -20.32 -26.50
N ILE A 13 18.10 -21.51 -26.75
CA ILE A 13 16.66 -21.74 -26.69
C ILE A 13 16.11 -21.49 -25.27
N PRO A 14 16.67 -22.07 -24.19
CA PRO A 14 16.21 -21.79 -22.82
C PRO A 14 16.30 -20.31 -22.45
N LEU A 15 17.41 -19.64 -22.80
CA LEU A 15 17.57 -18.22 -22.53
C LEU A 15 16.53 -17.39 -23.30
N GLY A 16 16.28 -17.73 -24.57
CA GLY A 16 15.23 -17.09 -25.38
C GLY A 16 13.85 -17.22 -24.76
N ILE A 17 13.51 -18.41 -24.25
CA ILE A 17 12.24 -18.63 -23.54
C ILE A 17 12.15 -17.75 -22.29
N ILE A 18 13.21 -17.70 -21.47
CA ILE A 18 13.24 -16.86 -20.27
C ILE A 18 13.04 -15.39 -20.63
N VAL A 19 13.74 -14.91 -21.67
CA VAL A 19 13.63 -13.52 -22.14
C VAL A 19 12.21 -13.20 -22.61
N VAL A 20 11.59 -14.09 -23.39
CA VAL A 20 10.21 -13.92 -23.87
C VAL A 20 9.23 -13.86 -22.70
N VAL A 21 9.32 -14.80 -21.76
CA VAL A 21 8.45 -14.83 -20.57
C VAL A 21 8.65 -13.58 -19.72
N ALA A 22 9.90 -13.16 -19.49
CA ALA A 22 10.20 -11.95 -18.74
C ALA A 22 9.63 -10.70 -19.43
N ALA A 23 9.82 -10.56 -20.74
CA ALA A 23 9.30 -9.43 -21.51
C ALA A 23 7.77 -9.36 -21.43
N LEU A 24 7.08 -10.50 -21.61
CA LEU A 24 5.63 -10.56 -21.50
C LEU A 24 5.16 -10.20 -20.09
N SER A 25 5.80 -10.74 -19.05
CA SER A 25 5.48 -10.44 -17.64
C SER A 25 5.66 -8.95 -17.30
N LEU A 26 6.75 -8.34 -17.76
CA LEU A 26 7.04 -6.92 -17.49
C LEU A 26 6.16 -5.97 -18.32
N SER A 27 5.77 -6.35 -19.54
CA SER A 27 4.99 -5.51 -20.46
C SER A 27 3.61 -5.10 -19.90
N GLY A 28 2.97 -5.97 -19.10
CA GLY A 28 1.68 -5.68 -18.47
C GLY A 28 1.75 -4.88 -17.16
N SER A 29 2.94 -4.82 -16.53
CA SER A 29 3.11 -4.31 -15.16
C SER A 29 2.87 -2.80 -15.03
N SER A 30 3.11 -2.03 -16.09
CA SER A 30 2.93 -0.57 -16.09
C SER A 30 1.49 -0.12 -16.37
N ARG A 31 0.72 -0.92 -17.13
CA ARG A 31 -0.63 -0.55 -17.59
C ARG A 31 -1.72 -0.93 -16.59
N ALA A 32 -1.49 -1.96 -15.77
CA ALA A 32 -2.47 -2.48 -14.80
C ALA A 32 -2.37 -1.86 -13.40
N ARG A 33 -1.32 -1.08 -13.09
CA ARG A 33 -1.14 -0.49 -11.76
C ARG A 33 -1.62 0.95 -11.74
N PRO A 34 -2.69 1.29 -10.99
CA PRO A 34 -3.03 2.69 -10.75
C PRO A 34 -1.80 3.40 -10.18
N ALA A 35 -1.62 4.67 -10.57
CA ALA A 35 -0.47 5.45 -10.16
C ALA A 35 -0.33 5.39 -8.63
N ARG A 36 0.81 4.92 -8.13
CA ARG A 36 1.07 4.81 -6.67
C ARG A 36 1.04 6.16 -5.95
N ARG A 37 1.08 7.26 -6.70
CA ARG A 37 1.16 8.62 -6.18
C ARG A 37 0.00 9.43 -6.76
N TYR A 38 -0.71 10.11 -5.87
CA TYR A 38 -1.70 11.10 -6.27
C TYR A 38 -1.04 12.24 -7.05
N ARG A 39 -1.74 12.74 -8.08
CA ARG A 39 -1.33 13.92 -8.86
C ARG A 39 -2.39 15.01 -8.65
N PRO A 40 -2.00 16.24 -8.28
CA PRO A 40 -2.94 17.36 -8.21
C PRO A 40 -3.72 17.53 -9.52
N GLY A 41 -5.02 17.84 -9.41
CA GLY A 41 -5.93 17.99 -10.57
C GLY A 41 -6.52 16.68 -11.09
N ARG A 42 -6.18 15.52 -10.53
CA ARG A 42 -6.85 14.24 -10.81
C ARG A 42 -7.86 13.93 -9.70
N PRO A 43 -8.95 13.20 -9.98
CA PRO A 43 -9.80 12.65 -8.92
C PRO A 43 -9.00 11.78 -7.94
N TYR A 44 -9.38 11.80 -6.66
CA TYR A 44 -8.77 10.96 -5.63
C TYR A 44 -9.53 9.62 -5.55
N ASP A 45 -9.03 8.62 -6.27
CA ASP A 45 -9.62 7.26 -6.32
C ASP A 45 -8.97 6.27 -5.34
N PHE A 46 -8.08 6.75 -4.46
CA PHE A 46 -7.40 5.91 -3.47
C PHE A 46 -8.34 5.59 -2.30
N LYS A 47 -8.08 4.48 -1.62
CA LYS A 47 -8.79 4.16 -0.37
C LYS A 47 -8.55 5.28 0.67
N PRO A 48 -9.54 5.60 1.50
CA PRO A 48 -9.35 6.54 2.61
C PRO A 48 -8.32 5.97 3.60
N ILE A 49 -7.38 6.81 4.03
CA ILE A 49 -6.29 6.44 4.92
C ILE A 49 -6.19 7.50 6.02
N TRP A 50 -6.03 7.05 7.26
CA TRP A 50 -5.71 7.90 8.41
C TRP A 50 -4.28 7.62 8.85
N PHE A 51 -3.46 8.67 8.88
CA PHE A 51 -2.11 8.59 9.42
C PHE A 51 -2.18 8.98 10.89
N LEU A 52 -1.92 8.01 11.76
CA LEU A 52 -1.88 8.23 13.21
C LEU A 52 -0.50 8.69 13.63
N ALA A 53 -0.41 9.54 14.65
CA ALA A 53 0.87 10.05 15.16
C ALA A 53 1.76 8.94 15.75
N SER A 54 1.18 7.88 16.30
CA SER A 54 1.89 6.71 16.83
C SER A 54 1.25 5.41 16.34
N PRO A 55 1.48 5.01 15.08
CA PRO A 55 0.83 3.84 14.49
C PRO A 55 1.26 2.53 15.18
N ALA A 56 2.45 2.49 15.79
CA ALA A 56 2.95 1.35 16.54
C ALA A 56 2.11 1.03 17.78
N GLN A 57 1.52 2.05 18.42
CA GLN A 57 0.61 1.84 19.56
C GLN A 57 -0.71 1.19 19.11
N VAL A 58 -1.13 1.43 17.87
CA VAL A 58 -2.40 0.93 17.31
C VAL A 58 -2.24 -0.42 16.61
N THR A 59 -1.03 -0.78 16.19
CA THR A 59 -0.77 -1.92 15.31
C THR A 59 0.23 -2.92 15.91
N ALA A 60 0.11 -3.25 17.21
CA ALA A 60 0.95 -4.28 17.81
C ALA A 60 0.69 -5.66 17.14
N PRO A 61 1.73 -6.45 16.82
CA PRO A 61 1.57 -7.77 16.21
C PRO A 61 1.14 -8.76 17.29
N GLY A 62 -0.15 -9.14 17.26
CA GLY A 62 -0.77 -10.06 18.20
C GLY A 62 -2.17 -9.60 18.55
N THR A 63 -3.06 -10.52 18.89
CA THR A 63 -4.47 -10.32 19.25
C THR A 63 -4.64 -9.41 20.49
N GLN A 64 -4.30 -8.14 20.37
CA GLN A 64 -4.54 -7.14 21.38
C GLN A 64 -5.87 -6.47 21.08
N LYS A 65 -6.77 -6.59 22.06
CA LYS A 65 -8.01 -5.82 22.17
C LYS A 65 -7.73 -4.38 21.73
N ALA A 66 -8.56 -3.85 20.83
CA ALA A 66 -8.48 -2.47 20.36
C ALA A 66 -8.05 -1.56 21.52
N LEU A 67 -7.04 -0.70 21.29
CA LEU A 67 -6.63 0.30 22.28
C LEU A 67 -7.90 0.91 22.89
N PRO A 68 -8.04 0.93 24.22
CA PRO A 68 -9.17 1.61 24.82
C PRO A 68 -9.12 3.05 24.30
N ALA A 69 -10.22 3.49 23.67
CA ALA A 69 -10.38 4.91 23.35
C ALA A 69 -10.07 5.69 24.63
N GLY A 70 -9.20 6.70 24.55
CA GLY A 70 -8.88 7.52 25.72
C GLY A 70 -10.17 7.96 26.39
N VAL A 71 -10.34 7.63 27.67
CA VAL A 71 -11.53 8.02 28.42
C VAL A 71 -11.42 9.52 28.63
N ILE A 72 -12.39 10.25 28.08
CA ILE A 72 -12.54 11.67 28.37
C ILE A 72 -13.43 11.73 29.59
N GLU A 73 -12.91 12.26 30.68
CA GLU A 73 -13.67 12.45 31.92
C GLU A 73 -14.07 13.93 32.03
N ASP A 74 -15.28 14.19 32.50
CA ASP A 74 -15.66 15.54 32.91
C ASP A 74 -15.08 15.88 34.30
N SER A 75 -15.34 17.09 34.78
CA SER A 75 -14.88 17.54 36.10
C SER A 75 -15.46 16.74 37.28
N SER A 76 -16.45 15.87 37.05
CA SER A 76 -17.01 14.96 38.04
C SER A 76 -16.36 13.56 38.01
N GLY A 77 -15.45 13.31 37.07
CA GLY A 77 -14.82 12.00 36.85
C GLY A 77 -15.70 11.03 36.07
N ALA A 78 -16.84 11.49 35.53
CA ALA A 78 -17.70 10.64 34.72
C ALA A 78 -17.14 10.52 33.30
N ALA A 79 -17.15 9.32 32.75
CA ALA A 79 -16.75 9.09 31.36
C ALA A 79 -17.75 9.73 30.40
N VAL A 80 -17.29 10.67 29.57
CA VAL A 80 -18.07 11.40 28.59
C VAL A 80 -17.62 11.05 27.17
N ARG A 81 -18.56 11.01 26.24
CA ARG A 81 -18.23 10.89 24.82
C ARG A 81 -17.52 12.16 24.36
N PRO A 82 -16.46 12.08 23.53
CA PRO A 82 -15.88 13.26 22.92
C PRO A 82 -16.97 14.10 22.25
N GLY A 83 -17.18 15.32 22.74
CA GLY A 83 -18.00 16.32 22.07
C GLY A 83 -17.26 16.97 20.91
N THR A 84 -17.95 17.80 20.13
CA THR A 84 -17.31 18.60 19.10
C THR A 84 -16.51 19.74 19.74
N THR A 85 -15.18 19.72 19.64
CA THR A 85 -14.33 20.78 20.21
C THR A 85 -14.16 21.99 19.29
N GLY A 86 -14.24 21.81 17.96
CA GLY A 86 -14.08 22.89 16.97
C GLY A 86 -13.79 22.39 15.55
N GLY A 87 -13.40 23.30 14.63
CA GLY A 87 -13.03 22.97 13.25
C GLY A 87 -12.36 24.14 12.51
N ALA A 88 -11.58 23.82 11.47
CA ALA A 88 -10.95 24.79 10.56
C ALA A 88 -11.14 24.32 9.10
N SER A 89 -11.37 25.26 8.18
CA SER A 89 -11.58 24.97 6.76
C SER A 89 -10.93 26.03 5.87
N ASP A 90 -10.45 25.62 4.70
CA ASP A 90 -9.92 26.50 3.66
C ASP A 90 -10.25 25.91 2.26
N ARG A 91 -10.04 26.72 1.20
CA ARG A 91 -10.14 26.29 -0.20
C ARG A 91 -8.90 26.76 -0.95
N TRP A 92 -8.14 25.81 -1.48
CA TRP A 92 -6.98 26.06 -2.34
C TRP A 92 -7.38 26.18 -3.79
#